data_AF-A0A0L0MGT2-F1
#
_entry.id   AF-A0A0L0MGT2-F1
#
_cell.length_a   1.000
_cell.length_b   1.000
_cell.length_c   1.000
_cell.angle_alpha   90.00
_cell.angle_beta   90.00
_cell.angle_gamma   90.00
#
_symmetry.space_group_name_H-M   'P 1'
#
loop_
_entity.id
_entity.type
_entity.pdbx_description
1 polymer ?
#
loop_
_entity_poly.entity_id
_entity_poly.type
_entity_poly.pdbx_seq_one_letter_code
_entity_poly.pdbx_strand_id
1 'polypeptide(L)'
;MTKVKNFVLHLGHSGQELLSTWVQADLAAAFKAQAQGTDGGTSAALRRLVSKAAIGQAPAAPRGAGTGARVGVRLKAAERAALAEAAQAQGTSSANWLRSLAIVHLARRPQWNAAEIDELRSLFRELRAIGNNVNQIAHALNVAVQTGEYPPHQGTATREAVELLRFEMRRVVAVMSGNFEYWGLPDEDRPTAAPGAVERADAEASTAEAKRKRRPRRRPTRFAESE
;
A
#
# COMPACT_ATOMS: atom_id res chain seq x y z
N MET A 1 -27.54 -14.82 51.60
CA MET A 1 -27.36 -13.37 51.35
C MET A 1 -26.38 -13.19 50.20
N THR A 2 -26.92 -13.08 48.98
CA THR A 2 -26.15 -12.96 47.75
C THR A 2 -25.78 -11.50 47.52
N LYS A 3 -24.50 -11.15 47.65
CA LYS A 3 -23.99 -9.83 47.26
C LYS A 3 -23.86 -9.78 45.74
N VAL A 4 -24.86 -9.21 45.08
CA VAL A 4 -24.75 -8.74 43.69
C VAL A 4 -23.81 -7.54 43.70
N LYS A 5 -22.60 -7.69 43.16
CA LYS A 5 -21.68 -6.57 42.94
C LYS A 5 -22.00 -5.91 41.60
N ASN A 6 -22.33 -4.63 41.68
CA ASN A 6 -22.58 -3.72 40.57
C ASN A 6 -21.56 -3.87 39.43
N PHE A 7 -22.07 -4.12 38.22
CA PHE A 7 -21.34 -3.89 36.99
C PHE A 7 -21.30 -2.38 36.75
N VAL A 8 -20.15 -1.76 37.04
CA VAL A 8 -19.86 -0.41 36.59
C VAL A 8 -19.51 -0.50 35.11
N LEU A 9 -20.39 -0.01 34.25
CA LEU A 9 -20.09 0.25 32.84
C LEU A 9 -19.00 1.33 32.79
N HIS A 10 -17.75 0.92 32.60
CA HIS A 10 -16.71 1.85 32.19
C HIS A 10 -16.90 2.16 30.70
N LEU A 11 -17.57 3.28 30.43
CA LEU A 11 -17.57 3.95 29.13
C LEU A 11 -16.13 4.42 28.86
N GLY A 12 -15.37 3.60 28.12
CA GLY A 12 -14.01 3.89 27.71
C GLY A 12 -13.80 3.55 26.23
N HIS A 13 -13.79 4.60 25.40
CA HIS A 13 -13.42 4.67 23.97
C HIS A 13 -14.48 4.21 22.94
N SER A 14 -15.02 5.19 22.20
CA SER A 14 -15.69 5.09 20.88
C SER A 14 -16.67 3.93 20.69
N GLY A 15 -17.90 4.03 21.22
CA GLY A 15 -19.02 3.15 20.84
C GLY A 15 -18.82 1.63 21.07
N GLN A 16 -17.81 1.22 21.85
CA GLN A 16 -17.49 -0.18 22.14
C GLN A 16 -18.04 -0.57 23.52
N GLU A 17 -18.60 -1.77 23.64
CA GLU A 17 -19.01 -2.38 24.91
C GLU A 17 -18.05 -3.50 25.34
N LEU A 18 -17.77 -3.57 26.64
CA LEU A 18 -16.92 -4.61 27.20
C LEU A 18 -17.70 -5.92 27.33
N LEU A 19 -17.30 -6.92 26.55
CA LEU A 19 -17.76 -8.29 26.73
C LEU A 19 -16.87 -9.02 27.75
N SER A 20 -17.46 -9.45 28.86
CA SER A 20 -16.75 -10.20 29.92
C SER A 20 -17.58 -11.36 30.43
N THR A 21 -16.91 -12.48 30.74
CA THR A 21 -17.53 -13.65 31.37
C THR A 21 -16.51 -14.37 32.26
N TRP A 22 -17.00 -15.23 33.15
CA TRP A 22 -16.16 -16.10 33.96
C TRP A 22 -15.82 -17.37 33.20
N VAL A 23 -14.55 -17.74 33.21
CA VAL A 23 -14.03 -18.98 32.63
C VAL A 23 -13.12 -19.67 33.65
N GLN A 24 -12.93 -20.98 33.50
CA GLN A 24 -11.97 -21.72 34.33
C GLN A 24 -10.55 -21.17 34.14
N ALA A 25 -9.75 -21.22 35.21
CA ALA A 25 -8.44 -20.57 35.26
C ALA A 25 -7.45 -21.16 34.24
N ASP A 26 -7.50 -22.46 34.07
CA ASP A 26 -6.74 -23.29 33.14
C ASP A 26 -7.12 -23.00 31.69
N LEU A 27 -8.41 -22.81 31.39
CA LEU A 27 -8.86 -22.33 30.09
C LEU A 27 -8.37 -20.89 29.81
N ALA A 28 -8.44 -20.00 30.81
CA ALA A 28 -7.93 -18.64 30.68
C ALA A 28 -6.41 -18.63 30.42
N ALA A 29 -5.66 -19.51 31.07
CA ALA A 29 -4.22 -19.64 30.89
C ALA A 29 -3.88 -20.14 29.49
N ALA A 30 -4.54 -21.21 29.02
CA ALA A 30 -4.36 -21.76 27.68
C ALA A 30 -4.67 -20.70 26.60
N PHE A 31 -5.78 -19.97 26.76
CA PHE A 31 -6.16 -18.91 25.83
C PHE A 31 -5.15 -17.76 25.81
N LYS A 32 -4.65 -17.33 26.98
CA LYS A 32 -3.60 -16.29 27.06
C LYS A 32 -2.31 -16.73 26.38
N ALA A 33 -1.89 -17.98 26.57
CA ALA A 33 -0.69 -18.52 25.94
C ALA A 33 -0.82 -18.55 24.40
N GLN A 34 -1.95 -19.03 23.89
CA GLN A 34 -2.22 -19.03 22.45
C GLN A 34 -2.25 -17.60 21.88
N ALA A 35 -2.95 -16.68 22.54
CA ALA A 35 -3.09 -15.30 22.11
C ALA A 35 -1.76 -14.51 22.05
N GLN A 36 -0.80 -14.86 22.92
CA GLN A 36 0.54 -14.26 22.91
C GLN A 36 1.38 -14.71 21.69
N GLY A 37 1.12 -15.90 21.15
CA GLY A 37 1.86 -16.45 20.00
C GLY A 37 1.36 -16.00 18.63
N THR A 38 0.10 -15.62 18.49
CA THR A 38 -0.54 -15.50 17.16
C THR A 38 -1.27 -14.19 16.89
N ASP A 39 -1.75 -13.49 17.94
CA ASP A 39 -2.81 -12.48 17.77
C ASP A 39 -2.48 -11.11 18.35
N GLY A 40 -1.27 -10.91 18.87
CA GLY A 40 -0.85 -9.64 19.46
C GLY A 40 -1.45 -9.39 20.85
N GLY A 41 -1.85 -10.46 21.56
CA GLY A 41 -2.31 -10.43 22.95
C GLY A 41 -3.77 -10.85 23.15
N THR A 42 -4.16 -11.05 24.40
CA THR A 42 -5.44 -11.65 24.80
C THR A 42 -6.66 -10.87 24.31
N SER A 43 -6.67 -9.54 24.40
CA SER A 43 -7.79 -8.71 23.95
C SER A 43 -7.95 -8.72 22.43
N ALA A 44 -6.86 -8.79 21.68
CA ALA A 44 -6.89 -8.87 20.22
C ALA A 44 -7.38 -10.26 19.76
N ALA A 45 -6.92 -11.34 20.40
CA ALA A 45 -7.42 -12.69 20.17
C ALA A 45 -8.92 -12.80 20.48
N LEU A 46 -9.36 -12.23 21.62
CA LEU A 46 -10.77 -12.24 22.00
C LEU A 46 -11.64 -11.48 21.00
N ARG A 47 -11.21 -10.28 20.56
CA ARG A 47 -11.90 -9.51 19.53
C ARG A 47 -12.03 -10.31 18.23
N ARG A 48 -10.95 -10.95 17.77
CA ARG A 48 -10.97 -11.78 16.55
C ARG A 48 -11.92 -12.96 16.67
N LEU A 49 -11.93 -13.64 17.82
CA LEU A 49 -12.80 -14.77 18.10
C LEU A 49 -14.28 -14.35 18.11
N VAL A 50 -14.59 -13.26 18.81
CA VAL A 50 -15.96 -12.72 18.88
C VAL A 50 -16.42 -12.25 17.50
N SER A 51 -15.61 -11.50 16.75
CA SER A 51 -15.97 -11.06 15.39
C SER A 51 -16.19 -12.26 14.46
N LYS A 52 -15.32 -13.28 14.50
CA LYS A 52 -15.51 -14.49 13.69
C LYS A 52 -16.81 -15.22 14.04
N ALA A 53 -17.14 -15.33 15.32
CA ALA A 53 -18.33 -16.03 15.79
C ALA A 53 -19.63 -15.24 15.51
N ALA A 54 -19.61 -13.92 15.66
CA ALA A 54 -20.81 -13.08 15.54
C ALA A 54 -21.12 -12.63 14.10
N ILE A 55 -20.09 -12.30 13.31
CA ILE A 55 -20.25 -11.72 11.96
C ILE A 55 -19.53 -12.52 10.87
N GLY A 56 -18.99 -13.70 11.19
CA GLY A 56 -18.31 -14.59 10.23
C GLY A 56 -16.93 -14.11 9.77
N GLN A 57 -16.52 -12.89 10.16
CA GLN A 57 -15.29 -12.26 9.70
C GLN A 57 -14.39 -11.92 10.88
N ALA A 58 -13.15 -12.41 10.86
CA ALA A 58 -12.13 -12.02 11.82
C ALA A 58 -11.32 -10.84 11.26
N PRO A 59 -11.11 -9.75 12.01
CA PRO A 59 -10.13 -8.76 11.63
C PRO A 59 -8.74 -9.42 11.51
N ALA A 60 -7.92 -8.88 10.60
CA ALA A 60 -6.54 -9.33 10.45
C ALA A 60 -5.81 -9.20 11.79
N ALA A 61 -4.92 -10.16 12.07
CA ALA A 61 -4.05 -10.04 13.23
C ALA A 61 -3.24 -8.72 13.11
N PRO A 62 -3.03 -8.00 14.23
CA PRO A 62 -2.25 -6.77 14.19
C PRO A 62 -0.85 -7.05 13.64
N ARG A 63 -0.34 -6.15 12.79
CA ARG A 63 1.03 -6.26 12.25
C ARG A 63 2.02 -6.33 13.41
N GLY A 64 2.75 -7.45 13.51
CA GLY A 64 3.70 -7.70 14.61
C GLY A 64 3.23 -8.67 15.69
N ALA A 65 2.10 -9.34 15.50
CA ALA A 65 1.73 -10.48 16.32
C ALA A 65 2.78 -11.60 16.24
N GLY A 66 3.13 -12.22 17.38
CA GLY A 66 4.16 -13.26 17.47
C GLY A 66 4.94 -13.24 18.79
N THR A 67 5.79 -14.26 18.99
CA THR A 67 6.73 -14.38 20.11
C THR A 67 7.95 -13.46 19.93
N GLY A 68 7.75 -12.16 20.08
CA GLY A 68 8.84 -11.17 20.11
C GLY A 68 9.38 -10.91 21.52
N ALA A 69 10.67 -10.57 21.63
CA ALA A 69 11.24 -10.03 22.86
C ALA A 69 10.69 -8.62 23.14
N ARG A 70 10.42 -8.31 24.42
CA ARG A 70 9.88 -7.00 24.82
C ARG A 70 11.02 -6.04 25.14
N VAL A 71 10.93 -4.83 24.58
CA VAL A 71 11.75 -3.69 24.99
C VAL A 71 10.90 -2.75 25.83
N GLY A 72 11.29 -2.51 27.09
CA GLY A 72 10.60 -1.60 27.99
C GLY A 72 11.11 -0.17 27.84
N VAL A 73 10.24 0.76 27.44
CA VAL A 73 10.59 2.19 27.31
C VAL A 73 9.89 2.98 28.42
N ARG A 74 10.66 3.81 29.14
CA ARG A 74 10.12 4.76 30.12
C ARG A 74 9.85 6.08 29.41
N LEU A 75 8.61 6.54 29.50
CA LEU A 75 8.15 7.81 28.96
C LEU A 75 7.50 8.62 30.08
N LYS A 76 7.76 9.93 30.10
CA LYS A 76 7.06 10.90 30.96
C LYS A 76 5.58 10.98 30.56
N ALA A 77 4.77 11.57 31.42
CA ALA A 77 3.32 11.69 31.18
C ALA A 77 3.00 12.41 29.86
N ALA A 78 3.68 13.53 29.58
CA ALA A 78 3.50 14.29 28.33
C ALA A 78 3.89 13.47 27.08
N GLU A 79 5.00 12.75 27.14
CA GLU A 79 5.47 11.88 26.05
C GLU A 79 4.50 10.73 25.78
N ARG A 80 3.92 10.14 26.85
CA ARG A 80 2.87 9.11 26.71
C ARG A 80 1.61 9.65 26.07
N ALA A 81 1.19 10.86 26.43
CA ALA A 81 0.01 11.50 25.85
C ALA A 81 0.22 11.76 24.35
N ALA A 82 1.35 12.36 23.97
CA ALA A 82 1.71 12.58 22.57
C ALA A 82 1.76 11.28 21.76
N LEU A 83 2.32 10.21 22.33
CA LEU A 83 2.35 8.90 21.68
C LEU A 83 0.95 8.29 21.51
N ALA A 84 0.05 8.50 22.48
CA ALA A 84 -1.33 8.01 22.41
C ALA A 84 -2.13 8.76 21.33
N GLU A 85 -2.03 10.08 21.28
CA GLU A 85 -2.66 10.92 20.25
C GLU A 85 -2.17 10.54 18.85
N ALA A 86 -0.85 10.42 18.67
CA ALA A 86 -0.27 10.00 17.40
C ALA A 86 -0.76 8.62 16.98
N ALA A 87 -0.80 7.64 17.90
CA ALA A 87 -1.28 6.30 17.59
C ALA A 87 -2.77 6.28 17.23
N GLN A 88 -3.59 7.07 17.92
CA GLN A 88 -5.02 7.19 17.66
C GLN A 88 -5.29 7.80 16.28
N ALA A 89 -4.58 8.85 15.90
CA ALA A 89 -4.66 9.45 14.57
C ALA A 89 -4.35 8.42 13.45
N GLN A 90 -3.52 7.43 13.75
CA GLN A 90 -3.14 6.34 12.85
C GLN A 90 -3.99 5.06 13.02
N GLY A 91 -5.05 5.09 13.84
CA GLY A 91 -5.94 3.94 14.05
C GLY A 91 -5.25 2.72 14.66
N THR A 92 -4.17 2.91 15.41
CA THR A 92 -3.36 1.83 16.00
C THR A 92 -3.12 2.04 17.49
N SER A 93 -2.51 1.07 18.17
CA SER A 93 -2.12 1.20 19.58
C SER A 93 -0.76 1.89 19.71
N SER A 94 -0.52 2.58 20.83
CA SER A 94 0.78 3.24 21.11
C SER A 94 1.98 2.28 20.97
N ALA A 95 1.82 1.02 21.40
CA ALA A 95 2.86 0.01 21.29
C ALA A 95 3.13 -0.39 19.83
N ASN A 96 2.08 -0.58 19.03
CA ASN A 96 2.22 -0.90 17.62
C ASN A 96 2.76 0.29 16.83
N TRP A 97 2.33 1.52 17.14
CA TRP A 97 2.86 2.73 16.54
C TRP A 97 4.37 2.88 16.78
N LEU A 98 4.79 2.77 18.04
CA LEU A 98 6.20 2.83 18.41
C LEU A 98 7.03 1.73 17.73
N ARG A 99 6.49 0.51 17.65
CA ARG A 99 7.13 -0.60 16.93
C ARG A 99 7.28 -0.30 15.44
N SER A 100 6.23 0.23 14.80
CA SER A 100 6.27 0.58 13.37
C SER A 100 7.31 1.65 13.09
N LEU A 101 7.35 2.71 13.90
CA LEU A 101 8.39 3.75 13.83
C LEU A 101 9.79 3.13 13.95
N ALA A 102 10.03 2.30 14.97
CA ALA A 102 11.33 1.65 15.14
C ALA A 102 11.72 0.80 13.92
N ILE A 103 10.80 -0.01 13.38
CA ILE A 103 11.08 -0.84 12.21
C ILE A 103 11.37 0.00 10.97
N VAL A 104 10.59 1.07 10.74
CA VAL A 104 10.76 1.95 9.58
C VAL A 104 12.11 2.68 9.63
N HIS A 105 12.47 3.24 10.79
CA HIS A 105 13.75 3.90 10.97
C HIS A 105 14.94 2.94 10.89
N LEU A 106 14.82 1.71 11.43
CA LEU A 106 15.87 0.69 11.32
C LEU A 106 16.03 0.19 9.88
N ALA A 107 14.94 0.02 9.14
CA ALA A 107 14.97 -0.45 7.76
C ALA A 107 15.29 0.67 6.75
N ARG A 108 15.22 1.94 7.16
CA ARG A 108 15.29 3.13 6.30
C ARG A 108 14.40 3.02 5.06
N ARG A 109 13.21 2.45 5.25
CA ARG A 109 12.23 2.22 4.19
C ARG A 109 10.83 2.45 4.73
N PRO A 110 10.03 3.32 4.08
CA PRO A 110 8.66 3.56 4.53
C PRO A 110 7.80 2.31 4.35
N GLN A 111 6.83 2.13 5.23
CA GLN A 111 5.81 1.10 5.07
C GLN A 111 4.63 1.67 4.30
N TRP A 112 4.19 0.95 3.26
CA TRP A 112 3.02 1.30 2.48
C TRP A 112 1.76 0.64 3.06
N ASN A 113 0.69 1.41 3.21
CA ASN A 113 -0.63 0.88 3.52
C ASN A 113 -1.37 0.46 2.23
N ALA A 114 -2.48 -0.27 2.37
CA ALA A 114 -3.19 -0.83 1.21
C ALA A 114 -3.77 0.27 0.29
N ALA A 115 -4.30 1.35 0.87
CA ALA A 115 -4.86 2.47 0.11
C ALA A 115 -3.78 3.21 -0.68
N GLU A 116 -2.60 3.43 -0.10
CA GLU A 116 -1.46 4.05 -0.80
C GLU A 116 -0.95 3.18 -1.95
N ILE A 117 -0.91 1.85 -1.77
CA ILE A 117 -0.55 0.91 -2.85
C ILE A 117 -1.58 0.97 -3.97
N ASP A 118 -2.87 1.06 -3.66
CA ASP A 118 -3.94 1.14 -4.65
C ASP A 118 -3.91 2.47 -5.41
N GLU A 119 -3.68 3.59 -4.73
CA GLU A 119 -3.48 4.91 -5.33
C GLU A 119 -2.27 4.90 -6.27
N LEU A 120 -1.13 4.36 -5.81
CA LEU A 120 0.08 4.23 -6.63
C LEU A 120 -0.18 3.36 -7.87
N ARG A 121 -0.99 2.29 -7.74
CA ARG A 121 -1.40 1.47 -8.89
C ARG A 121 -2.33 2.23 -9.84
N SER A 122 -3.17 3.15 -9.36
CA SER A 122 -3.95 4.03 -10.22
C SER A 122 -3.06 4.95 -11.04
N LEU A 123 -2.11 5.63 -10.38
CA LEU A 123 -1.14 6.52 -11.03
C LEU A 123 -0.34 5.79 -12.12
N PHE A 124 0.13 4.57 -11.85
CA PHE A 124 0.84 3.79 -12.87
C PHE A 124 -0.04 3.37 -14.07
N ARG A 125 -1.34 3.17 -13.87
CA ARG A 125 -2.28 2.90 -14.98
C ARG A 125 -2.48 4.15 -15.84
N GLU A 126 -2.61 5.31 -15.22
CA GLU A 126 -2.73 6.61 -15.91
C GLU A 126 -1.46 6.92 -16.71
N LEU A 127 -0.28 6.76 -16.10
CA LEU A 127 1.02 6.90 -16.79
C LEU A 127 1.14 5.96 -17.99
N ARG A 128 0.68 4.70 -17.87
CA ARG A 128 0.70 3.75 -18.99
C ARG A 128 -0.22 4.17 -20.13
N ALA A 129 -1.40 4.72 -19.82
CA ALA A 129 -2.33 5.23 -20.83
C ALA A 129 -1.72 6.41 -21.60
N ILE A 130 -1.07 7.34 -20.88
CA ILE A 130 -0.37 8.47 -21.49
C ILE A 130 0.77 7.98 -22.38
N GLY A 131 1.57 7.04 -21.90
CA GLY A 131 2.65 6.42 -22.69
C GLY A 131 2.15 5.75 -23.97
N ASN A 132 0.99 5.08 -23.93
CA ASN A 132 0.37 4.52 -25.12
C ASN A 132 -0.04 5.59 -26.12
N ASN A 133 -0.63 6.70 -25.67
CA ASN A 133 -1.02 7.82 -26.53
C ASN A 133 0.20 8.46 -27.19
N VAL A 134 1.26 8.73 -26.42
CA VAL A 134 2.53 9.25 -26.94
C VAL A 134 3.11 8.31 -28.00
N ASN A 135 3.10 7.00 -27.76
CA ASN A 135 3.60 6.01 -28.70
C ASN A 135 2.77 5.94 -30.00
N GLN A 136 1.45 6.14 -29.93
CA GLN A 136 0.60 6.23 -31.11
C GLN A 136 0.93 7.47 -31.94
N ILE A 137 1.17 8.61 -31.30
CA ILE A 137 1.54 9.84 -31.99
C ILE A 137 2.91 9.67 -32.67
N ALA A 138 3.89 9.12 -31.97
CA ALA A 138 5.20 8.84 -32.55
C ALA A 138 5.10 7.91 -33.77
N HIS A 139 4.24 6.89 -33.70
CA HIS A 139 4.01 5.99 -34.83
C HIS A 139 3.36 6.74 -36.02
N ALA A 140 2.35 7.57 -35.76
CA ALA A 140 1.68 8.33 -36.80
C ALA A 140 2.63 9.33 -37.48
N LEU A 141 3.53 9.95 -36.71
CA LEU A 141 4.57 10.85 -37.22
C LEU A 141 5.59 10.08 -38.08
N ASN A 142 6.02 8.90 -37.64
CA ASN A 142 6.95 8.06 -38.41
C ASN A 142 6.36 7.59 -39.74
N VAL A 143 5.05 7.29 -39.77
CA VAL A 143 4.34 6.97 -41.02
C VAL A 143 4.25 8.21 -41.91
N ALA A 144 3.88 9.37 -41.35
CA ALA A 144 3.81 10.63 -42.07
C ALA A 144 5.12 11.04 -42.74
N VAL A 145 6.25 10.84 -42.06
CA VAL A 145 7.59 11.08 -42.64
C VAL A 145 7.89 10.12 -43.79
N GLN A 146 7.45 8.86 -43.70
CA GLN A 146 7.65 7.87 -44.76
C GLN A 146 6.74 8.08 -45.97
N THR A 147 5.51 8.57 -45.76
CA THR A 147 4.51 8.75 -46.81
C THR A 147 4.47 10.18 -47.36
N GLY A 148 5.07 11.15 -46.68
CA GLY A 148 5.04 12.58 -47.02
C GLY A 148 3.73 13.30 -46.61
N GLU A 149 2.77 12.58 -46.03
CA GLU A 149 1.48 13.14 -45.58
C GLU A 149 1.48 13.33 -44.07
N TYR A 150 1.42 14.59 -43.60
CA TYR A 150 1.27 14.93 -42.19
C TYR A 150 -0.19 15.05 -41.78
N PRO A 151 -0.69 14.24 -40.82
CA PRO A 151 -2.05 14.41 -40.33
C PRO A 151 -2.19 15.73 -39.54
N PRO A 152 -3.30 16.45 -39.73
CA PRO A 152 -3.54 17.72 -39.03
C PRO A 152 -3.67 17.50 -37.52
N HIS A 153 -3.23 18.49 -36.72
CA HIS A 153 -3.33 18.56 -35.25
C HIS A 153 -2.47 17.57 -34.41
N GLN A 154 -1.50 16.86 -34.98
CA GLN A 154 -0.63 15.98 -34.17
C GLN A 154 0.25 16.71 -33.15
N GLY A 155 0.66 17.95 -33.45
CA GLY A 155 1.48 18.75 -32.54
C GLY A 155 0.77 19.15 -31.25
N THR A 156 -0.55 19.36 -31.29
CA THR A 156 -1.36 19.71 -30.11
C THR A 156 -1.58 18.47 -29.24
N ALA A 157 -1.95 17.34 -29.84
CA ALA A 157 -2.09 16.06 -29.12
C ALA A 157 -0.79 15.62 -28.42
N THR A 158 0.37 15.86 -29.04
CA THR A 158 1.68 15.56 -28.42
C THR A 158 1.91 16.43 -27.19
N ARG A 159 1.63 17.74 -27.31
CA ARG A 159 1.83 18.70 -26.23
C ARG A 159 0.92 18.41 -25.03
N GLU A 160 -0.35 18.08 -25.30
CA GLU A 160 -1.31 17.66 -24.26
C GLU A 160 -0.86 16.38 -23.54
N ALA A 161 -0.38 15.39 -24.29
CA ALA A 161 0.13 14.15 -23.69
C ALA A 161 1.38 14.39 -22.81
N VAL A 162 2.28 15.28 -23.22
CA VAL A 162 3.46 15.66 -22.43
C VAL A 162 3.07 16.40 -21.15
N GLU A 163 2.11 17.33 -21.21
CA GLU A 163 1.64 18.04 -20.01
C GLU A 163 0.93 17.11 -19.02
N LEU A 164 0.12 16.18 -19.53
CA LEU A 164 -0.51 15.16 -18.69
C LEU A 164 0.53 14.21 -18.06
N LEU A 165 1.56 13.81 -18.81
CA LEU A 165 2.68 13.02 -18.29
C LEU A 165 3.39 13.76 -17.15
N ARG A 166 3.71 15.05 -17.34
CA ARG A 166 4.36 15.88 -16.32
C ARG A 166 3.49 16.01 -15.06
N PHE A 167 2.18 16.13 -15.24
CA PHE A 167 1.23 16.18 -14.12
C PHE A 167 1.22 14.88 -13.31
N GLU A 168 1.10 13.72 -13.98
CA GLU A 168 1.10 12.43 -13.29
C GLU A 168 2.44 12.12 -12.62
N MET A 169 3.56 12.49 -13.24
CA MET A 169 4.87 12.37 -12.61
C MET A 169 4.99 13.20 -11.33
N ARG A 170 4.45 14.42 -11.31
CA ARG A 170 4.38 15.23 -10.08
C ARG A 170 3.53 14.58 -9.00
N ARG A 171 2.40 13.95 -9.37
CA ARG A 171 1.54 13.21 -8.42
C ARG A 171 2.26 12.02 -7.80
N VAL A 172 2.98 11.23 -8.61
CA VAL A 172 3.79 10.12 -8.11
C VAL A 172 4.86 10.62 -7.13
N VAL A 173 5.59 11.67 -7.48
CA VAL A 173 6.60 12.26 -6.57
C VAL A 173 5.96 12.77 -5.28
N ALA A 174 4.78 13.38 -5.33
CA ALA A 174 4.06 13.86 -4.15
C ALA A 174 3.61 12.72 -3.23
N VAL A 175 3.04 11.64 -3.78
CA VAL A 175 2.65 10.45 -3.00
C VAL A 175 3.87 9.79 -2.39
N MET A 176 4.97 9.66 -3.14
CA MET A 176 6.21 9.10 -2.59
C MET A 176 6.81 9.98 -1.50
N SER A 177 6.90 11.30 -1.71
CA SER A 177 7.51 12.23 -0.74
C SER A 177 6.67 12.35 0.53
N GLY A 178 5.35 12.42 0.40
CA GLY A 178 4.43 12.43 1.53
C GLY A 178 4.55 11.18 2.40
N ASN A 179 4.83 10.02 1.81
CA ASN A 179 5.07 8.79 2.57
C ASN A 179 6.41 8.85 3.36
N PHE A 180 7.46 9.45 2.80
CA PHE A 180 8.72 9.65 3.54
C PHE A 180 8.57 10.67 4.68
N GLU A 181 7.88 11.79 4.42
CA GLU A 181 7.56 12.80 5.42
C GLU A 181 6.69 12.23 6.56
N TYR A 182 5.69 11.42 6.20
CA TYR A 182 4.82 10.72 7.15
C TYR A 182 5.60 9.86 8.14
N TRP A 183 6.65 9.19 7.67
CA TRP A 183 7.53 8.36 8.49
C TRP A 183 8.73 9.12 9.09
N GLY A 184 8.89 10.42 8.81
CA GLY A 184 10.02 11.22 9.29
C GLY A 184 11.38 10.75 8.74
N LEU A 185 11.40 10.15 7.56
CA LEU A 185 12.64 9.72 6.90
C LEU A 185 13.30 10.90 6.16
N PRO A 186 14.64 11.02 6.18
CA PRO A 186 15.33 12.12 5.52
C PRO A 186 15.28 11.99 4.00
N ASP A 187 15.42 13.13 3.31
CA ASP A 187 15.35 13.21 1.84
C ASP A 187 16.40 12.34 1.14
N GLU A 188 17.55 12.11 1.77
CA GLU A 188 18.64 11.24 1.28
C GLU A 188 18.24 9.76 1.21
N ASP A 189 17.19 9.35 1.92
CA ASP A 189 16.68 7.98 1.94
C ASP A 189 15.66 7.73 0.83
N ARG A 190 15.22 8.80 0.15
CA ARG A 190 14.27 8.69 -0.95
C ARG A 190 14.88 7.85 -2.07
N PRO A 191 14.11 6.91 -2.64
CA PRO A 191 14.62 6.03 -3.68
C PRO A 191 15.03 6.86 -4.89
N THR A 192 16.32 6.83 -5.18
CA THR A 192 16.84 7.28 -6.48
C THR A 192 16.67 6.15 -7.48
N ALA A 193 16.48 6.48 -8.76
CA ALA A 193 16.58 5.47 -9.81
C ALA A 193 17.91 4.73 -9.66
N ALA A 194 17.87 3.39 -9.64
CA ALA A 194 19.10 2.61 -9.52
C ALA A 194 20.06 3.03 -10.65
N PRO A 195 21.37 3.10 -10.41
CA PRO A 195 22.33 3.38 -11.48
C PRO A 195 22.11 2.42 -12.65
N GLY A 196 22.08 2.93 -13.88
CA GLY A 196 21.81 2.10 -15.05
C GLY A 196 20.33 1.68 -15.22
N ALA A 197 19.38 2.16 -14.41
CA ALA A 197 17.98 1.74 -14.50
C ALA A 197 17.32 2.22 -15.79
N VAL A 198 17.62 3.46 -16.20
CA VAL A 198 17.10 4.03 -17.45
C VAL A 198 17.67 3.27 -18.63
N GLU A 199 18.98 3.04 -18.63
CA GLU A 199 19.72 2.33 -19.67
C GLU A 199 19.25 0.86 -19.80
N ARG A 200 18.95 0.20 -18.68
CA ARG A 200 18.36 -1.15 -18.69
C ARG A 200 16.94 -1.15 -19.24
N ALA A 201 16.12 -0.19 -18.84
CA ALA A 201 14.77 -0.05 -19.37
C ALA A 201 14.77 0.23 -20.88
N ASP A 202 15.69 1.06 -21.35
CA ASP A 202 15.88 1.37 -22.77
C ASP A 202 16.37 0.15 -23.56
N ALA A 203 17.29 -0.63 -22.98
CA ALA A 203 17.75 -1.89 -23.57
C ALA A 203 16.61 -2.93 -23.64
N GLU A 204 15.81 -3.06 -22.59
CA GLU A 204 14.62 -3.92 -22.58
C GLU A 204 13.58 -3.46 -23.62
N ALA A 205 13.34 -2.17 -23.74
CA ALA A 205 12.45 -1.61 -24.77
C ALA A 205 12.97 -1.91 -26.18
N SER A 206 14.26 -1.73 -26.42
CA SER A 206 14.92 -1.99 -27.71
C SER A 206 14.87 -3.47 -28.09
N THR A 207 15.13 -4.37 -27.13
CA THR A 207 15.01 -5.82 -27.36
C THR A 207 13.56 -6.25 -27.60
N ALA A 208 12.60 -5.69 -26.86
CA ALA A 208 11.18 -5.93 -27.09
C ALA A 208 10.71 -5.45 -28.48
N GLU A 209 11.20 -4.30 -28.94
CA GLU A 209 10.94 -3.79 -30.27
C GLU A 209 11.55 -4.68 -31.36
N ALA A 210 12.80 -5.11 -31.21
CA ALA A 210 13.44 -6.06 -32.12
C ALA A 210 12.66 -7.38 -32.20
N LYS A 211 12.14 -7.88 -31.06
CA LYS A 211 11.29 -9.06 -31.00
C LYS A 211 9.94 -8.86 -31.70
N ARG A 212 9.34 -7.68 -31.60
CA ARG A 212 8.11 -7.32 -32.34
C ARG A 212 8.36 -7.29 -33.85
N LYS A 213 9.46 -6.68 -34.30
CA LYS A 213 9.85 -6.63 -35.72
C LYS A 213 10.10 -8.03 -36.31
N ARG A 214 10.60 -8.97 -35.50
CA ARG A 214 10.85 -10.37 -35.89
C ARG A 214 9.62 -11.28 -35.82
N ARG A 215 8.47 -10.83 -35.30
CA ARG A 215 7.25 -11.67 -35.27
C ARG A 215 6.72 -11.87 -36.70
N PRO A 216 6.50 -13.12 -37.16
CA PRO A 216 5.91 -13.37 -38.47
C PRO A 216 4.50 -12.77 -38.52
N ARG A 217 4.22 -11.97 -39.56
CA ARG A 217 2.87 -11.44 -39.82
C ARG A 217 1.95 -12.63 -40.12
N ARG A 218 0.98 -12.93 -39.24
CA ARG A 218 -0.09 -13.89 -39.54
C ARG A 218 -0.83 -13.36 -40.77
N ARG A 219 -0.74 -14.06 -41.90
CA ARG A 219 -1.61 -13.80 -43.05
C ARG A 219 -3.06 -14.04 -42.60
N PRO A 220 -3.99 -13.10 -42.83
CA PRO A 220 -5.40 -13.41 -42.68
C PRO A 220 -5.73 -14.51 -43.70
N THR A 221 -6.38 -15.58 -43.23
CA THR A 221 -6.97 -16.62 -44.07
C THR A 221 -7.96 -15.93 -45.01
N ARG A 222 -7.61 -15.89 -46.30
CA ARG A 222 -8.47 -15.42 -47.38
C ARG A 222 -9.70 -16.33 -47.37
N PHE A 223 -10.87 -15.78 -47.04
CA PHE A 223 -12.13 -16.49 -47.21
C PHE A 223 -12.25 -16.84 -48.70
N ALA A 224 -12.40 -18.12 -49.00
CA ALA A 224 -12.70 -18.59 -50.32
C ALA A 224 -14.12 -18.13 -50.67
N GLU A 225 -14.24 -17.31 -51.72
CA GLU A 225 -15.48 -17.19 -52.46
C GLU A 225 -15.74 -18.53 -53.12
N SER A 226 -16.87 -19.15 -52.78
CA SER A 226 -17.45 -20.27 -53.51
C SER A 226 -18.79 -19.81 -54.06
N GLU A 227 -18.91 -20.00 -55.37
CA GLU A 227 -20.06 -19.75 -56.27
C GLU A 227 -21.42 -20.22 -55.75
#